data_AF-A0AAV0JNH1-F1
#
_entry.id   AF-A0AAV0JNH1-F1
#
_cell.length_a   1.000
_cell.length_b   1.000
_cell.length_c   1.000
_cell.angle_alpha   90.00
_cell.angle_beta   90.00
_cell.angle_gamma   90.00
#
_symmetry.space_group_name_H-M   'P 1'
#
loop_
_entity.id
_entity.type
_entity.pdbx_description
1 polymer ?
#
loop_
_entity_poly.entity_id
_entity_poly.type
_entity_poly.pdbx_seq_one_letter_code
_entity_poly.pdbx_strand_id
1 'polypeptide(L)'
;MPFILLHGEDDRVTDKSVSKQLFDVSSTKDKTIKLYDGMWHGLLYGETPENIELVFNDITSWLDERSGGGSALGSRSEMEQKFRNDKLSGHYLSSK
;
A
#
# COMPACT_ATOMS: atom_id res chain seq x y z
N MET A 1 16.96 -3.78 -8.04
CA MET A 1 15.56 -4.16 -7.77
C MET A 1 14.81 -2.89 -7.46
N PRO A 2 13.74 -2.55 -8.19
CA PRO A 2 12.85 -1.43 -7.86
C PRO A 2 12.15 -1.61 -6.51
N PHE A 3 11.88 -0.51 -5.80
CA PHE A 3 10.98 -0.55 -4.63
C PHE A 3 10.30 0.80 -4.37
N ILE A 4 9.21 0.74 -3.59
CA ILE A 4 8.56 1.89 -2.98
C ILE A 4 8.58 1.75 -1.45
N LEU A 5 8.86 2.85 -0.74
CA LEU A 5 8.79 2.97 0.71
C LEU A 5 7.61 3.88 1.08
N LEU A 6 6.72 3.39 1.92
CA LEU A 6 5.54 4.09 2.40
C LEU A 6 5.62 4.16 3.92
N HIS A 7 5.46 5.34 4.51
CA HIS A 7 5.62 5.52 5.95
C HIS A 7 4.70 6.62 6.49
N GLY A 8 4.07 6.40 7.63
CA GLY A 8 3.24 7.41 8.31
C GLY A 8 4.09 8.39 9.10
N GLU A 9 3.89 9.70 8.92
CA GLU A 9 4.72 10.74 9.56
C GLU A 9 4.67 10.72 11.10
N ASP A 10 3.57 10.20 11.65
CA ASP A 10 3.29 10.07 13.08
C ASP A 10 3.47 8.63 13.60
N ASP A 11 4.12 7.75 12.82
CA ASP A 11 4.49 6.40 13.28
C ASP A 11 5.41 6.48 14.52
N ARG A 12 4.93 5.88 15.61
CA ARG A 12 5.65 5.76 16.90
C ARG A 12 6.25 4.38 17.15
N VAL A 13 5.96 3.41 16.29
CA VAL A 13 6.49 2.05 16.34
C VAL A 13 7.80 1.99 15.55
N THR A 14 7.82 2.60 14.36
CA THR A 14 9.01 2.65 13.49
C THR A 14 9.37 4.11 13.19
N ASP A 15 10.62 4.50 13.40
CA ASP A 15 11.07 5.86 13.12
C ASP A 15 11.26 6.10 11.61
N LYS A 16 10.62 7.15 11.08
CA LYS A 16 10.72 7.56 9.67
C LYS A 16 12.13 7.84 9.17
N SER A 17 13.06 8.19 10.06
CA SER A 17 14.48 8.35 9.73
C SER A 17 15.12 7.06 9.22
N VAL A 18 14.67 5.89 9.68
CA VAL A 18 15.15 4.59 9.20
C VAL A 18 14.72 4.36 7.75
N SER A 19 13.48 4.71 7.40
CA SER A 19 13.01 4.67 6.01
C SER A 19 13.77 5.63 5.11
N LYS A 20 14.07 6.85 5.58
CA LYS A 20 14.92 7.81 4.86
C LYS A 20 16.33 7.27 4.65
N GLN A 21 16.93 6.70 5.70
CA GLN A 21 18.27 6.11 5.59
C GLN A 21 18.30 4.97 4.56
N LEU A 22 17.32 4.06 4.60
CA LEU A 22 17.21 2.98 3.60
C LEU A 22 17.08 3.54 2.18
N PHE A 23 16.25 4.59 2.01
CA PHE A 23 16.12 5.27 0.74
C PHE A 23 17.47 5.84 0.27
N ASP A 24 18.20 6.55 1.13
CA ASP A 24 19.44 7.22 0.78
C ASP A 24 20.57 6.24 0.44
N VAL A 25 20.78 5.21 1.28
CA VAL A 25 21.89 4.25 1.10
C VAL A 25 21.65 3.23 -0.01
N SER A 26 20.41 3.06 -0.44
CA SER A 26 20.08 2.12 -1.50
C SER A 26 20.74 2.50 -2.83
N SER A 27 21.40 1.54 -3.47
CA SER A 27 22.06 1.71 -4.77
C SER A 27 21.10 1.66 -5.97
N THR A 28 19.83 1.26 -5.76
CA THR A 28 18.86 1.24 -6.86
C THR A 28 18.47 2.66 -7.26
N LYS A 29 18.33 2.89 -8.57
CA LYS A 29 17.88 4.18 -9.12
C LYS A 29 16.35 4.30 -9.12
N ASP A 30 15.67 3.18 -9.36
CA ASP A 30 14.22 3.10 -9.30
C ASP A 30 13.80 2.83 -7.86
N LYS A 31 13.73 3.91 -7.07
CA LYS A 31 13.25 3.91 -5.69
C LYS A 31 12.32 5.10 -5.50
N THR A 32 11.23 4.87 -4.77
CA THR A 32 10.26 5.90 -4.42
C THR A 32 10.08 5.91 -2.91
N ILE A 33 9.90 7.08 -2.29
CA ILE A 33 9.49 7.21 -0.89
C ILE A 33 8.31 8.17 -0.79
N LYS A 34 7.27 7.78 -0.05
CA LYS A 34 6.12 8.63 0.29
C LYS A 34 5.94 8.63 1.80
N LEU A 35 5.83 9.83 2.36
CA LEU A 35 5.55 10.08 3.77
C LEU A 35 4.14 10.65 3.87
N TYR A 36 3.30 10.07 4.73
CA TYR A 36 1.90 10.46 4.86
C TYR A 36 1.68 11.21 6.17
N ASP A 37 1.34 12.49 6.06
CA ASP A 37 1.12 13.38 7.20
C ASP A 37 -0.02 12.87 8.11
N GLY A 38 0.21 12.88 9.43
CA GLY A 38 -0.76 12.43 10.43
C GLY A 38 -1.04 10.92 10.48
N MET A 39 -0.53 10.12 9.54
CA MET A 39 -0.72 8.67 9.52
C MET A 39 0.29 7.96 10.45
N TRP A 40 -0.15 6.86 11.04
CA TRP A 40 0.58 6.03 11.99
C TRP A 40 1.21 4.82 11.27
N HIS A 41 1.58 3.79 12.04
CA HIS A 41 2.23 2.58 11.54
C HIS A 41 1.38 1.77 10.53
N GLY A 42 0.08 1.69 10.78
CA GLY A 42 -0.85 0.79 10.09
C GLY A 42 -1.43 1.36 8.80
N LEU A 43 -0.60 1.68 7.80
CA LEU A 43 -1.06 2.39 6.60
C LEU A 43 -2.20 1.68 5.82
N LEU A 44 -2.27 0.34 5.90
CA LEU A 44 -3.31 -0.47 5.23
C LEU A 44 -4.36 -1.04 6.22
N TYR A 45 -4.19 -0.77 7.52
CA TYR A 45 -5.08 -1.24 8.58
C TYR A 45 -4.93 -0.37 9.83
N GLY A 46 -6.02 0.22 10.33
CA GLY A 46 -5.98 1.11 11.50
C GLY A 46 -5.96 2.60 11.19
N GLU A 47 -5.96 2.95 9.90
CA GLU A 47 -6.16 4.29 9.38
C GLU A 47 -7.61 4.54 8.96
N THR A 48 -7.97 5.78 8.63
CA THR A 48 -9.31 6.07 8.08
C THR A 48 -9.50 5.37 6.72
N PRO A 49 -10.75 5.06 6.31
CA PRO A 49 -11.01 4.46 5.00
C PRO A 49 -10.39 5.26 3.85
N GLU A 50 -10.46 6.59 3.90
CA GLU A 50 -9.92 7.50 2.88
C GLU A 50 -8.39 7.42 2.80
N ASN A 51 -7.73 7.40 3.96
CA ASN A 51 -6.29 7.23 4.06
C ASN A 51 -5.83 5.86 3.53
N ILE A 52 -6.56 4.80 3.86
CA ILE A 52 -6.29 3.46 3.34
C ILE A 52 -6.45 3.42 1.82
N GLU A 53 -7.51 4.00 1.28
CA GLU A 53 -7.72 4.09 -0.17
C GLU A 53 -6.62 4.88 -0.87
N LEU A 54 -6.16 6.00 -0.29
CA LEU A 54 -5.05 6.78 -0.79
C LEU A 54 -3.76 5.95 -0.89
N VAL A 55 -3.37 5.30 0.21
CA VAL A 55 -2.16 4.45 0.25
C VAL A 55 -2.28 3.29 -0.73
N PHE A 56 -3.46 2.66 -0.82
CA PHE A 56 -3.66 1.56 -1.75
C PHE A 56 -3.54 1.99 -3.21
N ASN A 57 -4.15 3.12 -3.58
CA ASN A 57 -4.03 3.70 -4.92
C ASN A 57 -2.59 4.04 -5.29
N ASP A 58 -1.79 4.49 -4.33
CA ASP A 58 -0.36 4.76 -4.55
C ASP A 58 0.42 3.46 -4.83
N ILE A 59 0.13 2.38 -4.11
CA ILE A 59 0.76 1.07 -4.33
C ILE A 59 0.42 0.55 -5.72
N THR A 60 -0.87 0.53 -6.08
CA THR A 60 -1.32 -0.01 -7.37
C THR A 60 -0.80 0.82 -8.53
N SER A 61 -0.86 2.15 -8.44
CA SER A 61 -0.30 3.05 -9.47
C SER A 61 1.19 2.82 -9.67
N TRP A 62 1.97 2.67 -8.59
CA TRP A 62 3.40 2.41 -8.67
C TRP A 62 3.73 1.06 -9.34
N LEU A 63 2.92 0.04 -9.06
CA LEU A 63 3.04 -1.29 -9.68
C LEU A 63 2.64 -1.26 -11.16
N ASP A 64 1.56 -0.57 -11.52
CA ASP A 64 1.04 -0.50 -12.89
C ASP A 64 2.08 0.14 -13.84
N GLU A 65 2.74 1.21 -13.40
CA GLU A 65 3.85 1.86 -14.13
C GLU A 65 4.99 0.89 -14.49
N ARG A 66 5.19 -0.18 -13.72
CA ARG A 66 6.33 -1.11 -13.83
C ARG A 66 5.95 -2.48 -14.37
N SER A 67 4.65 -2.78 -14.45
CA SER A 67 4.13 -4.08 -14.88
C SER A 67 3.93 -4.16 -16.40
N GLY A 68 4.20 -3.09 -17.15
CA GLY A 68 3.98 -3.02 -18.60
C GLY A 68 2.51 -3.07 -19.03
N GLY A 69 1.59 -3.03 -18.05
CA GLY A 69 0.14 -3.02 -18.25
C GLY A 69 -0.36 -1.60 -18.44
N GLY A 70 -0.37 -1.13 -19.68
CA GLY A 70 -1.12 0.07 -20.03
C GLY A 70 -2.61 -0.13 -19.74
N SER A 71 -3.12 0.67 -18.79
CA SER A 71 -4.54 0.98 -18.53
C SER A 71 -5.50 -0.14 -18.07
N ALA A 72 -6.25 0.23 -17.02
CA ALA A 72 -7.56 -0.27 -16.59
C ALA A 72 -7.59 -1.42 -15.56
N LEU A 73 -7.53 -1.06 -14.26
CA LEU A 73 -8.35 -1.73 -13.26
C LEU A 73 -9.26 -0.72 -12.54
N GLY A 74 -10.55 -1.08 -12.52
CA GLY A 74 -11.67 -0.20 -12.27
C GLY A 74 -11.72 0.46 -10.89
N SER A 75 -12.46 1.56 -10.87
CA SER A 75 -12.84 2.45 -9.77
C SER A 75 -13.58 1.77 -8.61
N ARG A 76 -12.96 0.81 -7.94
CA ARG A 76 -13.53 0.12 -6.77
C ARG A 76 -12.58 0.23 -5.61
N SER A 77 -13.09 0.67 -4.47
CA SER A 77 -12.28 0.84 -3.28
C SER A 77 -11.72 -0.48 -2.78
N GLU A 78 -10.57 -0.41 -2.12
CA GLU A 78 -9.93 -1.58 -1.51
C GLU A 78 -10.87 -2.30 -0.52
N MET A 79 -11.69 -1.54 0.20
CA MET A 79 -12.67 -2.09 1.13
C MET A 79 -13.69 -2.99 0.42
N GLU A 80 -14.19 -2.60 -0.76
CA GLU A 80 -15.06 -3.45 -1.57
C GLU A 80 -14.36 -4.70 -2.09
N GLN A 81 -13.07 -4.59 -2.44
CA GLN A 81 -12.29 -5.72 -2.92
C GLN A 81 -12.08 -6.76 -1.82
N LYS A 82 -11.64 -6.32 -0.63
CA LYS A 82 -11.49 -7.18 0.54
C LYS A 82 -12.79 -7.90 0.88
N PHE A 83 -13.91 -7.16 0.97
CA PHE A 83 -15.20 -7.76 1.27
C PHE A 83 -15.62 -8.85 0.27
N ARG A 84 -15.40 -8.63 -1.03
CA ARG A 84 -15.68 -9.65 -2.06
C ARG A 84 -14.78 -10.87 -1.90
N ASN A 85 -13.48 -10.67 -1.66
CA ASN A 85 -12.53 -11.77 -1.51
C ASN A 85 -12.84 -12.60 -0.26
N ASP A 86 -13.20 -11.95 0.85
CA ASP A 86 -13.60 -12.62 2.08
C ASP A 86 -14.87 -13.46 1.86
N LYS A 87 -15.88 -12.91 1.16
CA LYS A 87 -17.09 -13.64 0.76
C LYS A 87 -16.80 -14.85 -0.13
N LEU A 88 -15.85 -14.74 -1.05
CA LEU A 88 -15.44 -15.84 -1.94
C LEU A 88 -14.70 -16.94 -1.16
N SER A 89 -13.88 -16.57 -0.19
CA SER A 89 -13.15 -17.54 0.66
C SER A 89 -14.07 -18.29 1.63
N GLY A 90 -15.15 -17.66 2.11
CA GLY A 90 -16.13 -18.27 3.01
C GLY A 90 -16.96 -19.40 2.36
N HIS A 91 -17.10 -19.40 1.03
CA HIS A 91 -17.84 -20.46 0.32
C HIS A 91 -17.07 -21.79 0.24
N TYR A 92 -15.74 -21.79 0.42
CA TYR A 92 -14.91 -23.00 0.36
C TYR A 92 -14.98 -23.85 1.64
N LEU A 93 -15.51 -23.29 2.74
CA LEU A 93 -15.58 -23.96 4.04
C LEU A 93 -16.96 -24.57 4.34
N SER A 94 -17.94 -24.42 3.45
CA SER A 94 -19.30 -24.96 3.64
C SER A 94 -19.60 -26.25 2.85
N SER A 95 -18.60 -26.86 2.19
CA SER A 95 -18.79 -28.09 1.39
C SER A 95 -18.08 -29.33 1.94
N LYS A 96 -17.87 -29.44 3.25
CA LYS A 96 -17.44 -30.69 3.91
C LYS A 96 -18.50 -31.20 4.87
#